data_AF-A0A9P5ZIF6-F1
#
_entry.id   AF-A0A9P5ZIF6-F1
#
_cell.length_a   1.000
_cell.length_b   1.000
_cell.length_c   1.000
_cell.angle_alpha   90.00
_cell.angle_beta   90.00
_cell.angle_gamma   90.00
#
_symmetry.space_group_name_H-M   'P 1'
#
loop_
_entity.id
_entity.type
_entity.pdbx_description
1 polymer ?
#
loop_
_entity_poly.entity_id
_entity_poly.type
_entity_poly.pdbx_seq_one_letter_code
_entity_poly.pdbx_strand_id
1 'polypeptide(L)'
;VEAESVCLWLLSSVATEDQESVCIEGLVEKEECLQEAQCHDALEKICALQQAKSHLITFKWWNISGQRKNTQAQSSLEALDNKIDLNTQHYKDAHNALYALCGPGDWMKTLRTLKSSDLVPPVTFDIDNTANCIGSDGHAQSAKQMKDMVKHLREGYQQVSWIWSMDGVLGDGKDSKLNDGEFLMNQLVCL
;
A
#
# COMPACT_ATOMS: atom_id res chain seq x y z
N VAL A 1 6.18 24.59 30.11
CA VAL A 1 5.56 24.13 28.86
C VAL A 1 6.65 23.37 28.13
N GLU A 2 6.57 22.04 28.13
CA GLU A 2 7.46 21.23 27.29
C GLU A 2 7.09 21.49 25.83
N ALA A 3 8.08 21.64 24.97
CA ALA A 3 7.87 22.03 23.56
C ALA A 3 6.89 21.09 22.82
N GLU A 4 6.78 19.84 23.29
CA GLU A 4 5.94 18.77 22.77
C GLU A 4 4.43 18.96 23.04
N SER A 5 4.07 19.89 23.93
CA SER A 5 2.68 20.15 24.35
C SER A 5 2.03 21.35 23.69
N VAL A 6 2.75 22.06 22.81
CA VAL A 6 2.24 23.24 22.11
C VAL A 6 1.48 22.77 20.87
N CYS A 7 0.19 23.09 20.81
CA CYS A 7 -0.63 22.83 19.63
C CYS A 7 -0.14 23.68 18.46
N LEU A 8 0.35 23.03 17.41
CA LEU A 8 0.71 23.69 16.16
C LEU A 8 -0.56 23.91 15.35
N TRP A 9 -0.97 25.17 15.20
CA TRP A 9 -2.11 25.54 14.37
C TRP A 9 -1.66 25.65 12.91
N LEU A 10 -2.25 24.81 12.06
CA LEU A 10 -2.14 24.88 10.59
C LEU A 10 -3.42 25.51 10.01
N LEU A 11 -3.40 26.06 8.80
CA LEU A 11 -4.61 26.69 8.22
C LEU A 11 -5.75 25.68 8.09
N SER A 12 -5.43 24.43 7.77
CA SER A 12 -6.38 23.31 7.73
C SER A 12 -7.09 23.02 9.07
N SER A 13 -6.53 23.47 10.19
CA SER A 13 -7.14 23.36 11.53
C SER A 13 -7.97 24.57 11.94
N VAL A 14 -7.96 25.65 11.14
CA VAL A 14 -8.68 26.90 11.39
C VAL A 14 -9.96 26.92 10.55
N ALA A 15 -11.04 27.49 11.09
CA ALA A 15 -12.31 27.62 10.38
C ALA A 15 -12.14 28.49 9.11
N THR A 16 -12.81 28.11 8.02
CA THR A 16 -12.73 28.79 6.72
C THR A 16 -13.07 30.28 6.78
N GLU A 17 -13.90 30.70 7.74
CA GLU A 17 -14.30 32.09 7.95
C GLU A 17 -13.13 32.97 8.46
N ASP A 18 -12.24 32.39 9.29
CA ASP A 18 -11.09 33.10 9.85
C ASP A 18 -9.86 33.02 8.93
N GLN A 19 -9.83 32.06 8.00
CA GLN A 19 -8.72 31.86 7.07
C GLN A 19 -8.47 33.11 6.22
N GLU A 20 -9.50 33.81 5.75
CA GLU A 20 -9.34 35.04 4.95
C GLU A 20 -8.65 36.17 5.72
N SER A 21 -8.78 36.19 7.05
CA SER A 21 -8.19 37.24 7.91
C SER A 21 -6.76 36.93 8.36
N VAL A 22 -6.39 35.65 8.43
CA VAL A 22 -5.09 35.17 8.90
C VAL A 22 -4.15 34.85 7.73
N CYS A 23 -4.70 34.56 6.55
CA CYS A 23 -3.93 34.08 5.43
C CYS A 23 -3.05 35.18 4.82
N ILE A 24 -1.73 34.99 4.96
CA ILE A 24 -0.75 35.68 4.14
C ILE A 24 -0.87 35.15 2.70
N GLU A 25 -0.75 36.01 1.70
CA GLU A 25 -0.82 35.64 0.28
C GLU A 25 0.11 34.44 -0.03
N GLY A 26 -0.44 33.40 -0.68
CA GLY A 26 0.27 32.17 -1.03
C GLY A 26 0.43 31.15 0.10
N LEU A 27 0.01 31.43 1.34
CA LEU A 27 0.14 30.46 2.44
C LEU A 27 -0.76 29.23 2.23
N VAL A 28 -1.99 29.41 1.72
CA VAL A 28 -2.89 28.29 1.37
C VAL A 28 -2.23 27.36 0.37
N GLU A 29 -1.66 27.89 -0.72
CA GLU A 29 -1.01 27.11 -1.77
C GLU A 29 0.20 26.32 -1.24
N LYS A 30 0.95 26.92 -0.31
CA LYS A 30 2.10 26.25 0.32
C LYS A 30 1.66 25.12 1.23
N GLU A 31 0.57 25.31 1.98
CA GLU A 31 0.02 24.27 2.82
C GLU A 31 -0.63 23.16 1.98
N GLU A 32 -1.34 23.50 0.91
CA GLU A 32 -1.88 22.54 -0.06
C GLU A 32 -0.76 21.63 -0.60
N CYS A 33 0.33 22.22 -1.10
CA CYS A 33 1.48 21.47 -1.61
C CYS A 33 2.13 20.60 -0.52
N LEU A 34 2.18 21.08 0.73
CA LEU A 34 2.66 20.30 1.86
C LEU A 34 1.77 19.08 2.15
N GLN A 35 0.45 19.27 2.19
CA GLN A 35 -0.50 18.20 2.47
C GLN A 35 -0.54 17.16 1.34
N GLU A 36 -0.44 17.60 0.09
CA GLU A 36 -0.29 16.72 -1.08
C GLU A 36 0.98 15.86 -0.95
N ALA A 37 2.12 16.48 -0.67
CA ALA A 37 3.38 15.76 -0.45
C ALA A 37 3.27 14.76 0.71
N GLN A 38 2.66 15.15 1.84
CA GLN A 38 2.43 14.25 2.98
C GLN A 38 1.55 13.05 2.63
N CYS A 39 0.53 13.24 1.79
CA CYS A 39 -0.31 12.16 1.28
C CYS A 39 0.51 11.18 0.43
N HIS A 40 1.31 11.69 -0.51
CA HIS A 40 2.18 10.85 -1.35
C HIS A 40 3.23 10.08 -0.54
N ASP A 41 3.93 10.76 0.36
CA ASP A 41 4.91 10.15 1.27
C ASP A 41 4.28 9.02 2.12
N ALA A 42 3.06 9.25 2.62
CA ALA A 42 2.35 8.25 3.43
C ALA A 42 1.96 7.04 2.58
N LEU A 43 1.47 7.25 1.35
CA LEU A 43 1.13 6.16 0.42
C LEU A 43 2.36 5.33 0.05
N GLU A 44 3.48 5.98 -0.29
CA GLU A 44 4.72 5.27 -0.62
C GLU A 44 5.18 4.39 0.55
N LYS A 45 5.15 4.93 1.78
CA LYS A 45 5.48 4.17 2.99
C LYS A 45 4.53 3.00 3.21
N ILE A 46 3.23 3.18 3.00
CA ILE A 46 2.24 2.11 3.13
C ILE A 46 2.55 0.99 2.13
N CYS A 47 2.78 1.31 0.86
CA CYS A 47 3.11 0.33 -0.18
C CYS A 47 4.41 -0.42 0.17
N ALA A 48 5.48 0.30 0.55
CA ALA A 48 6.75 -0.31 0.94
C ALA A 48 6.61 -1.25 2.14
N LEU A 49 5.83 -0.86 3.16
CA LEU A 49 5.57 -1.69 4.34
C LEU A 49 4.72 -2.93 4.00
N GLN A 50 3.73 -2.79 3.13
CA GLN A 50 2.92 -3.91 2.66
C GLN A 50 3.76 -4.92 1.86
N GLN A 51 4.67 -4.44 1.00
CA GLN A 51 5.60 -5.29 0.28
C GLN A 51 6.56 -6.02 1.24
N ALA A 52 7.11 -5.31 2.23
CA ALA A 52 7.95 -5.90 3.26
C ALA A 52 7.20 -6.98 4.07
N LYS A 53 5.92 -6.73 4.39
CA LYS A 53 5.05 -7.70 5.06
C LYS A 53 4.84 -8.95 4.21
N SER A 54 4.52 -8.80 2.93
CA SER A 54 4.39 -9.93 2.00
C SER A 54 5.66 -10.77 1.93
N HIS A 55 6.82 -10.12 1.76
CA HIS A 55 8.11 -10.83 1.74
C HIS A 55 8.38 -11.56 3.05
N LEU A 56 8.06 -10.97 4.20
CA LEU A 56 8.26 -11.60 5.49
C LEU A 56 7.31 -12.80 5.71
N ILE A 57 6.07 -12.72 5.23
CA ILE A 57 5.12 -13.85 5.26
C ILE A 57 5.66 -15.01 4.42
N THR A 58 6.08 -14.73 3.18
CA THR A 58 6.68 -15.73 2.29
C THR A 58 7.93 -16.32 2.92
N PHE A 59 8.84 -15.49 3.43
CA PHE A 59 10.05 -15.95 4.12
C PHE A 59 9.74 -16.83 5.34
N LYS A 60 8.77 -16.43 6.18
CA LYS A 60 8.32 -17.19 7.34
C LYS A 60 7.80 -18.56 6.93
N TRP A 61 7.02 -18.63 5.85
CA TRP A 61 6.47 -19.88 5.34
C TRP A 61 7.56 -20.87 4.92
N TRP A 62 8.61 -20.39 4.25
CA TRP A 62 9.69 -21.26 3.75
C TRP A 62 10.76 -21.64 4.78
N ASN A 63 11.12 -20.70 5.68
CA ASN A 63 12.39 -20.80 6.43
C ASN A 63 12.22 -21.00 7.93
N ILE A 64 11.02 -20.78 8.47
CA ILE A 64 10.83 -20.71 9.93
C ILE A 64 10.24 -22.02 10.45
N SER A 65 11.12 -22.86 10.96
CA SER A 65 10.78 -24.03 11.77
C SER A 65 11.12 -23.78 13.24
N GLY A 66 10.24 -24.23 14.14
CA GLY A 66 10.40 -24.13 15.59
C GLY A 66 9.78 -22.87 16.23
N GLN A 67 9.40 -23.01 17.50
CA GLN A 67 8.56 -22.05 18.23
C GLN A 67 9.20 -20.65 18.39
N ARG A 68 10.45 -20.57 18.86
CA ARG A 68 11.10 -19.28 19.15
C ARG A 68 11.22 -18.38 17.91
N LYS A 69 11.64 -18.95 16.77
CA LYS A 69 11.77 -18.21 15.51
C LYS A 69 10.41 -17.75 14.98
N ASN A 70 9.36 -18.54 15.21
CA ASN A 70 7.99 -18.18 14.86
C ASN A 70 7.50 -16.97 15.68
N THR A 71 7.70 -16.98 16.99
CA THR A 71 7.35 -15.83 17.86
C THR A 71 8.09 -14.55 17.44
N GLN A 72 9.38 -14.65 17.10
CA GLN A 72 10.13 -13.48 16.62
C GLN A 72 9.60 -12.95 15.28
N ALA A 73 9.32 -13.82 14.31
CA ALA A 73 8.76 -13.41 13.04
C ALA A 73 7.36 -12.83 13.19
N GLN A 74 6.55 -13.37 14.11
CA GLN A 74 5.24 -12.83 14.43
C GLN A 74 5.34 -11.42 15.02
N SER A 75 6.27 -11.19 15.95
CA SER A 75 6.53 -9.86 16.49
C SER A 75 6.99 -8.87 15.42
N SER A 76 7.82 -9.30 14.46
CA SER A 76 8.20 -8.46 13.32
C SER A 76 7.02 -8.13 12.41
N LEU A 77 6.09 -9.08 12.18
CA LEU A 77 4.86 -8.84 11.42
C LEU A 77 3.95 -7.83 12.13
N GLU A 78 3.75 -7.98 13.44
CA GLU A 78 2.97 -7.04 14.25
C GLU A 78 3.58 -5.63 14.24
N ALA A 79 4.91 -5.53 14.28
CA ALA A 79 5.59 -4.24 14.16
C ALA A 79 5.40 -3.58 12.79
N LEU A 80 5.29 -4.36 11.71
CA LEU A 80 4.96 -3.84 10.39
C LEU A 80 3.49 -3.39 10.33
N ASP A 81 2.57 -4.17 10.89
CA ASP A 81 1.15 -3.83 10.94
C ASP A 81 0.91 -2.50 11.67
N ASN A 82 1.53 -2.33 12.85
CA ASN A 82 1.45 -1.07 13.59
C ASN A 82 1.97 0.13 12.78
N LYS A 83 3.02 -0.07 11.96
CA LYS A 83 3.54 0.98 11.09
C LYS A 83 2.60 1.28 9.93
N ILE A 84 1.96 0.27 9.35
CA ILE A 84 0.96 0.44 8.29
C ILE A 84 -0.22 1.25 8.83
N ASP A 85 -0.71 0.90 10.02
CA ASP A 85 -1.82 1.60 10.67
C ASP A 85 -1.46 3.06 10.97
N LEU A 86 -0.26 3.31 11.49
CA LEU A 86 0.21 4.67 11.75
C LEU A 86 0.27 5.53 10.47
N ASN A 87 0.86 5.01 9.38
CA ASN A 87 0.92 5.73 8.11
C ASN A 87 -0.47 5.88 7.46
N THR A 88 -1.37 4.93 7.70
CA THR A 88 -2.77 5.02 7.26
C THR A 88 -3.50 6.17 7.95
N GLN A 89 -3.27 6.37 9.25
CA GLN A 89 -3.84 7.53 9.95
C GLN A 89 -3.22 8.83 9.43
N HIS A 90 -1.89 8.87 9.28
CA HIS A 90 -1.21 10.05 8.73
C HIS A 90 -1.73 10.45 7.35
N TYR A 91 -1.97 9.46 6.47
CA TYR A 91 -2.60 9.70 5.18
C TYR A 91 -4.01 10.30 5.32
N LYS A 92 -4.84 9.75 6.21
CA LYS A 92 -6.20 10.25 6.43
C LYS A 92 -6.21 11.67 7.00
N ASP A 93 -5.31 11.96 7.93
CA ASP A 93 -5.19 13.29 8.54
C ASP A 93 -4.77 14.32 7.48
N ALA A 94 -3.76 14.02 6.67
CA ALA A 94 -3.32 14.88 5.58
C ALA A 94 -4.39 15.03 4.48
N HIS A 95 -5.10 13.94 4.15
CA HIS A 95 -6.20 13.95 3.17
C HIS A 95 -7.38 14.83 3.65
N ASN A 96 -7.73 14.75 4.93
CA ASN A 96 -8.76 15.58 5.53
C ASN A 96 -8.34 17.05 5.58
N ALA A 97 -7.07 17.33 5.88
CA ALA A 97 -6.52 18.69 5.87
C ALA A 97 -6.57 19.28 4.45
N LEU A 98 -6.19 18.51 3.44
CA LEU A 98 -6.29 18.89 2.03
C LEU A 98 -7.74 19.13 1.59
N TYR A 99 -8.67 18.30 2.07
CA TYR A 99 -10.11 18.49 1.85
C TYR A 99 -10.61 19.79 2.46
N ALA A 100 -10.18 20.14 3.67
CA ALA A 100 -10.58 21.37 4.36
C ALA A 100 -10.08 22.64 3.65
N LEU A 101 -8.92 22.59 3.00
CA LEU A 101 -8.31 23.72 2.30
C LEU A 101 -8.89 23.92 0.90
N CYS A 102 -8.91 22.86 0.08
CA CYS A 102 -9.23 22.98 -1.35
C CYS A 102 -10.67 22.57 -1.69
N GLY A 103 -11.35 21.89 -0.77
CA GLY A 103 -12.65 21.29 -1.03
C GLY A 103 -12.60 20.18 -2.10
N PRO A 104 -13.76 19.77 -2.63
CA PRO A 104 -13.82 18.74 -3.67
C PRO A 104 -13.26 19.24 -5.01
N GLY A 105 -12.22 18.56 -5.51
CA GLY A 105 -11.54 18.93 -6.75
C GLY A 105 -10.93 17.76 -7.51
N ASP A 106 -10.23 18.06 -8.60
CA ASP A 106 -9.59 17.04 -9.47
C ASP A 106 -8.52 16.21 -8.75
N TRP A 107 -7.88 16.77 -7.72
CA TRP A 107 -6.89 16.10 -6.88
C TRP A 107 -7.46 14.85 -6.18
N MET A 108 -8.78 14.72 -6.00
CA MET A 108 -9.40 13.51 -5.45
C MET A 108 -9.33 12.31 -6.40
N LYS A 109 -9.11 12.55 -7.70
CA LYS A 109 -8.95 11.47 -8.69
C LYS A 109 -7.64 10.73 -8.46
N THR A 110 -6.60 11.47 -8.05
CA THR A 110 -5.28 10.95 -7.70
C THR A 110 -5.24 10.50 -6.24
N LEU A 111 -5.54 11.37 -5.28
CA LEU A 111 -5.52 11.07 -3.85
C LEU A 111 -6.93 10.69 -3.35
N ARG A 112 -7.24 9.40 -3.41
CA ARG A 112 -8.55 8.84 -3.04
C ARG A 112 -8.64 8.47 -1.57
N THR A 113 -9.85 8.50 -1.00
CA THR A 113 -10.09 8.00 0.36
C THR A 113 -9.64 6.55 0.50
N LEU A 114 -8.68 6.32 1.40
CA LEU A 114 -8.09 5.01 1.64
C LEU A 114 -9.04 4.09 2.42
N LYS A 115 -9.46 2.99 1.78
CA LYS A 115 -10.29 1.95 2.40
C LYS A 115 -9.42 0.81 2.91
N SER A 116 -9.91 0.06 3.90
CA SER A 116 -9.21 -1.15 4.37
C SER A 116 -9.03 -2.20 3.28
N SER A 117 -9.94 -2.24 2.29
CA SER A 117 -9.82 -3.11 1.11
C SER A 117 -8.64 -2.76 0.21
N ASP A 118 -8.18 -1.51 0.25
CA ASP A 118 -7.07 -1.06 -0.59
C ASP A 118 -5.71 -1.44 0.02
N LEU A 119 -5.67 -1.78 1.32
CA LEU A 119 -4.46 -2.12 2.06
C LEU A 119 -3.92 -3.54 1.81
N VAL A 120 -4.38 -4.17 0.74
CA VAL A 120 -3.99 -5.52 0.37
C VAL A 120 -2.78 -5.40 -0.58
N PRO A 121 -1.62 -5.99 -0.23
CA PRO A 121 -0.50 -6.05 -1.15
C PRO A 121 -0.89 -6.85 -2.40
N PRO A 122 -0.39 -6.47 -3.59
CA PRO A 122 -0.54 -7.29 -4.78
C PRO A 122 0.08 -8.66 -4.51
N VAL A 123 -0.62 -9.70 -4.94
CA VAL A 123 -0.11 -11.07 -4.83
C VAL A 123 1.19 -11.13 -5.63
N THR A 124 2.33 -11.31 -4.95
CA THR A 124 3.59 -11.65 -5.60
C THR A 124 3.44 -13.08 -6.11
N PHE A 125 3.08 -13.20 -7.38
CA PHE A 125 3.02 -14.46 -8.10
C PHE A 125 4.43 -15.08 -8.21
N ASP A 126 4.81 -15.92 -7.25
CA ASP A 126 5.86 -16.91 -7.49
C ASP A 126 5.20 -18.13 -8.15
N ILE A 127 5.00 -18.06 -9.49
CA ILE A 127 4.36 -19.10 -10.31
C ILE A 127 5.13 -20.45 -10.26
N ASP A 128 6.40 -20.44 -9.84
CA ASP A 128 7.26 -21.62 -9.91
C ASP A 128 7.17 -22.60 -8.72
N ASN A 129 6.44 -22.29 -7.64
CA ASN A 129 6.65 -23.01 -6.37
C ASN A 129 5.44 -23.78 -5.82
N THR A 130 4.78 -24.57 -6.67
CA THR A 130 3.87 -25.64 -6.23
C THR A 130 4.58 -26.97 -5.89
N ALA A 131 5.91 -27.03 -5.92
CA ALA A 131 6.64 -28.30 -5.93
C ALA A 131 7.27 -28.73 -4.59
N ASN A 132 7.30 -27.92 -3.53
CA ASN A 132 7.96 -28.34 -2.28
C ASN A 132 7.22 -27.90 -1.01
N CYS A 133 6.20 -28.68 -0.62
CA CYS A 133 5.61 -28.65 0.71
C CYS A 133 5.94 -29.95 1.46
N ILE A 134 7.22 -30.15 1.80
CA ILE A 134 7.61 -31.23 2.72
C ILE A 134 7.40 -30.72 4.15
N GLY A 135 6.39 -31.23 4.84
CA GLY A 135 6.12 -30.88 6.24
C GLY A 135 7.26 -31.31 7.17
N SER A 136 7.46 -30.57 8.26
CA SER A 136 8.49 -30.84 9.29
C SER A 136 8.38 -32.22 9.98
N ASP A 137 7.33 -32.99 9.70
CA ASP A 137 7.00 -34.25 10.37
C ASP A 137 7.11 -35.45 9.40
N GLY A 138 7.56 -35.21 8.16
CA GLY A 138 7.50 -36.20 7.07
C GLY A 138 6.08 -36.49 6.57
N HIS A 139 5.06 -35.85 7.14
CA HIS A 139 3.68 -35.97 6.70
C HIS A 139 3.27 -34.76 5.86
N ALA A 140 2.68 -35.01 4.69
CA ALA A 140 2.13 -33.96 3.84
C ALA A 140 1.07 -33.17 4.63
N GLN A 141 1.16 -31.84 4.62
CA GLN A 141 0.07 -30.98 5.09
C GLN A 141 -1.19 -31.39 4.34
N SER A 142 -2.31 -31.52 5.05
CA SER A 142 -3.56 -32.00 4.43
C SER A 142 -3.88 -31.11 3.23
N ALA A 143 -4.08 -31.74 2.07
CA ALA A 143 -4.47 -31.06 0.84
C ALA A 143 -5.69 -30.14 1.02
N LYS A 144 -6.47 -30.33 2.09
CA LYS A 144 -7.59 -29.49 2.51
C LYS A 144 -7.13 -28.13 3.07
N GLN A 145 -6.13 -28.08 3.96
CA GLN A 145 -5.55 -26.84 4.48
C GLN A 145 -4.81 -26.08 3.38
N MET A 146 -4.07 -26.82 2.54
CA MET A 146 -3.39 -26.25 1.38
C MET A 146 -4.40 -25.71 0.37
N LYS A 147 -5.52 -26.41 0.12
CA LYS A 147 -6.62 -25.89 -0.70
C LYS A 147 -7.28 -24.68 -0.06
N ASP A 148 -7.48 -24.62 1.25
CA ASP A 148 -8.14 -23.45 1.86
C ASP A 148 -7.23 -22.21 1.83
N MET A 149 -5.93 -22.36 2.12
CA MET A 149 -4.96 -21.26 1.96
C MET A 149 -4.82 -20.85 0.49
N VAL A 150 -4.65 -21.80 -0.42
CA VAL A 150 -4.53 -21.54 -1.87
C VAL A 150 -5.85 -21.05 -2.46
N LYS A 151 -7.02 -21.40 -1.92
CA LYS A 151 -8.32 -20.90 -2.38
C LYS A 151 -8.48 -19.41 -2.09
N HIS A 152 -7.87 -18.89 -1.01
CA HIS A 152 -7.78 -17.44 -0.79
C HIS A 152 -6.75 -16.77 -1.72
N LEU A 153 -5.84 -17.54 -2.33
CA LEU A 153 -4.82 -17.09 -3.28
C LEU A 153 -5.16 -17.40 -4.76
N ARG A 154 -6.29 -18.07 -5.04
CA ARG A 154 -6.71 -18.56 -6.36
C ARG A 154 -7.88 -17.73 -6.88
N GLU A 155 -7.68 -16.43 -6.99
CA GLU A 155 -8.57 -15.56 -7.74
C GLU A 155 -7.70 -14.79 -8.73
N GLY A 156 -7.56 -15.36 -9.93
CA GLY A 156 -6.67 -14.87 -11.00
C GLY A 156 -7.04 -13.50 -11.60
N TYR A 157 -7.85 -12.69 -10.90
CA TYR A 157 -8.25 -11.35 -11.29
C TYR A 157 -8.49 -10.45 -10.07
N GLN A 158 -7.64 -10.53 -9.05
CA GLN A 158 -7.73 -9.55 -7.97
C GLN A 158 -7.30 -8.19 -8.54
N GLN A 159 -8.25 -7.26 -8.67
CA GLN A 159 -7.96 -5.90 -9.09
C GLN A 159 -6.92 -5.33 -8.14
N VAL A 160 -5.76 -4.98 -8.70
CA VAL A 160 -4.70 -4.31 -7.96
C VAL A 160 -5.27 -3.00 -7.39
N SER A 161 -5.16 -2.80 -6.09
CA SER A 161 -5.75 -1.61 -5.47
C SER A 161 -5.11 -0.34 -6.03
N TRP A 162 -5.88 0.75 -6.09
CA TRP A 162 -5.49 1.98 -6.78
C TRP A 162 -4.18 2.59 -6.26
N ILE A 163 -3.81 2.32 -5.00
CA ILE A 163 -2.54 2.74 -4.39
C ILE A 163 -1.31 2.17 -5.11
N TRP A 164 -1.46 1.05 -5.82
CA TRP A 164 -0.39 0.41 -6.61
C TRP A 164 -0.47 0.75 -8.10
N SER A 165 -1.58 1.34 -8.55
CA SER A 165 -1.73 1.84 -9.93
C SER A 165 -1.30 3.30 -10.09
N MET A 166 -0.79 3.92 -9.01
CA MET A 166 -0.21 5.26 -9.05
C MET A 166 1.07 5.24 -9.89
N ASP A 167 0.99 5.88 -11.07
CA ASP A 167 2.09 6.16 -11.97
C ASP A 167 3.09 7.08 -11.25
N GLY A 168 4.22 6.52 -10.78
CA GLY A 168 5.25 7.29 -10.08
C GLY A 168 6.17 6.50 -9.14
N VAL A 169 5.77 5.32 -8.66
CA VAL A 169 6.64 4.48 -7.80
C VAL A 169 7.62 3.62 -8.61
N LEU A 170 7.42 3.49 -9.92
CA LEU A 170 8.31 2.75 -10.83
C LEU A 170 8.40 3.45 -12.20
N GLY A 171 9.37 4.34 -12.36
CA GLY A 171 9.91 4.70 -13.67
C GLY A 171 9.41 5.99 -14.29
N ASP A 172 10.38 6.79 -14.73
CA ASP A 172 10.26 7.92 -15.65
C ASP A 172 9.29 7.61 -16.80
N GLY A 173 8.32 8.51 -17.00
CA GLY A 173 7.19 8.39 -17.91
C GLY A 173 7.58 8.38 -19.39
N LYS A 174 8.15 7.26 -19.84
CA LYS A 174 8.22 6.85 -21.24
C LYS A 174 8.11 5.33 -21.33
N ASP A 175 6.89 4.82 -21.31
CA ASP A 175 6.53 3.57 -22.00
C ASP A 175 5.01 3.48 -22.19
N SER A 176 4.44 4.48 -22.84
CA SER A 176 3.11 4.36 -23.44
C SER A 176 3.23 3.56 -24.75
N LYS A 177 3.23 2.21 -24.65
CA LYS A 177 2.84 1.27 -25.74
C LYS A 177 2.98 -0.20 -25.34
N LEU A 178 2.21 -0.69 -24.37
CA LEU A 178 1.93 -2.14 -24.27
C LEU A 178 0.58 -2.37 -23.58
N ASN A 179 -0.52 -1.92 -24.19
CA ASN A 179 -1.83 -2.47 -23.86
C ASN A 179 -2.75 -2.53 -25.09
N ASP A 180 -2.29 -3.23 -26.11
CA ASP A 180 -3.14 -3.66 -27.22
C ASP A 180 -3.06 -5.19 -27.27
N GLY A 181 -4.07 -5.85 -26.72
CA GLY A 181 -4.32 -7.26 -27.03
C GLY A 181 -4.72 -7.40 -28.50
N GLU A 182 -4.37 -8.55 -29.08
CA GLU A 182 -4.64 -9.02 -30.46
C GLU A 182 -3.60 -8.68 -31.55
N PHE A 183 -2.50 -9.47 -31.59
CA PHE A 183 -1.81 -9.96 -32.81
C PHE A 183 -0.53 -10.68 -32.33
N LEU A 184 -0.42 -12.01 -32.23
CA LEU A 184 -0.05 -12.89 -33.34
C LEU A 184 -0.20 -14.36 -32.89
N MET A 185 -1.41 -14.91 -32.96
CA MET A 185 -1.61 -16.35 -33.16
C MET A 185 -1.39 -16.62 -34.66
N ASN A 186 -0.13 -16.65 -35.11
CA ASN A 186 0.32 -17.27 -36.37
C ASN A 186 1.83 -17.06 -36.59
N GLN A 187 2.69 -17.78 -35.87
CA GLN A 187 3.99 -18.21 -36.41
C GLN A 187 4.66 -19.23 -35.48
N LEU A 188 4.19 -20.48 -35.48
CA LEU A 188 5.01 -21.65 -35.08
C LEU A 188 4.37 -22.95 -35.56
N VAL A 189 4.07 -22.97 -36.87
CA VAL A 189 4.09 -24.19 -37.68
C VAL A 189 5.01 -23.86 -38.86
N CYS A 190 5.96 -24.75 -39.14
CA CYS A 190 7.10 -24.64 -40.05
C CYS A 190 8.41 -24.20 -39.38
N LEU A 191 8.99 -25.09 -38.57
CA LEU A 191 10.20 -25.85 -38.92
C LEU A 191 10.39 -27.02 -37.94
#